data_AF-A0A966HAW4-F1
#
_entry.id   AF-A0A966HAW4-F1
#
_cell.length_a   1.000
_cell.length_b   1.000
_cell.length_c   1.000
_cell.angle_alpha   90.00
_cell.angle_beta   90.00
_cell.angle_gamma   90.00
#
_symmetry.space_group_name_H-M   'P 1'
#
loop_
_entity.id
_entity.type
_entity.pdbx_description
1 polymer ?
#
loop_
_entity_poly.entity_id
_entity_poly.type
_entity_poly.pdbx_seq_one_letter_code
_entity_poly.pdbx_strand_id
1 'polypeptide(L)'
;MIKKKRIRKLNPYKKLLPTTDEAFVTFSGATTANLERAGFSDDAEEGAKILPNRVGRISLFNAEGKNRIRRDMPMETAHRTVEWHWYERHGRDKVERSDFRDVPYKRYPREFIEPPAIELTLSTDTDGNVILISDPIKGWQKMRLC
;
A
#
# COMPACT_ATOMS: atom_id res chain seq x y z
N MET A 1 -13.91 24.63 -8.44
CA MET A 1 -12.88 24.12 -7.49
C MET A 1 -13.46 22.92 -6.74
N ILE A 2 -12.80 21.75 -6.76
CA ILE A 2 -13.30 20.54 -6.09
C ILE A 2 -12.78 20.51 -4.65
N LYS A 3 -13.66 20.61 -3.65
CA LYS A 3 -13.29 20.52 -2.22
C LYS A 3 -13.67 19.15 -1.66
N LYS A 4 -12.73 18.19 -1.66
CA LYS A 4 -12.92 16.84 -1.07
C LYS A 4 -11.62 16.38 -0.41
N LYS A 5 -11.74 15.73 0.75
CA LYS A 5 -10.61 15.08 1.43
C LYS A 5 -10.00 13.94 0.61
N ARG A 6 -10.81 13.25 -0.20
CA ARG A 6 -10.36 12.14 -1.05
C ARG A 6 -11.23 11.99 -2.29
N ILE A 7 -10.60 11.78 -3.44
CA ILE A 7 -11.25 11.40 -4.69
C ILE A 7 -10.93 9.94 -4.96
N ARG A 8 -11.96 9.06 -4.92
CA ARG A 8 -11.80 7.61 -5.16
C ARG A 8 -11.90 7.21 -6.62
N LYS A 9 -12.58 8.03 -7.43
CA LYS A 9 -12.80 7.79 -8.86
C LYS A 9 -12.57 9.11 -9.57
N LEU A 10 -11.66 9.09 -10.53
CA LEU A 10 -11.38 10.27 -11.37
C LEU A 10 -12.36 10.40 -12.54
N ASN A 11 -13.10 9.31 -12.87
CA ASN A 11 -14.09 9.27 -13.96
C ASN A 11 -15.07 10.46 -14.01
N PRO A 12 -15.69 10.90 -12.89
CA PRO A 12 -16.62 12.03 -12.92
C PRO A 12 -15.97 13.36 -13.33
N TYR A 13 -14.65 13.46 -13.20
CA TYR A 13 -13.88 14.67 -13.45
C TYR A 13 -13.12 14.64 -14.78
N LYS A 14 -13.26 13.56 -15.57
CA LYS A 14 -12.59 13.42 -16.88
C LYS A 14 -12.85 14.58 -17.82
N LYS A 15 -14.06 15.14 -17.81
CA LYS A 15 -14.43 16.29 -18.67
C LYS A 15 -13.74 17.61 -18.29
N LEU A 16 -13.21 17.69 -17.06
CA LEU A 16 -12.56 18.89 -16.53
C LEU A 16 -11.03 18.84 -16.66
N LEU A 17 -10.49 17.70 -17.07
CA LEU A 17 -9.04 17.48 -17.18
C LEU A 17 -8.66 17.50 -18.65
N PRO A 18 -7.49 18.07 -19.00
CA PRO A 18 -7.00 18.06 -20.38
C PRO A 18 -6.78 16.62 -20.86
N THR A 19 -6.94 16.42 -22.16
CA THR A 19 -6.74 15.11 -22.82
C THR A 19 -5.25 14.85 -23.01
N THR A 20 -4.50 14.71 -21.92
CA THR A 20 -3.09 14.32 -21.95
C THR A 20 -2.94 12.87 -21.49
N ASP A 21 -1.96 12.17 -22.07
CA ASP A 21 -1.68 10.76 -21.75
C ASP A 21 -1.00 10.58 -20.38
N GLU A 22 -0.32 11.62 -19.92
CA GLU A 22 0.38 11.67 -18.64
C GLU A 22 -0.21 12.77 -17.75
N ALA A 23 -0.31 12.46 -16.45
CA ALA A 23 -0.76 13.37 -15.42
C ALA A 23 0.14 13.25 -14.20
N PHE A 24 0.54 14.39 -13.65
CA PHE A 24 1.26 14.48 -12.39
C PHE A 24 0.31 14.93 -11.29
N VAL A 25 0.47 14.38 -10.09
CA VAL A 25 -0.24 14.87 -8.91
C VAL A 25 0.75 15.68 -8.09
N THR A 26 0.42 16.96 -7.90
CA THR A 26 1.19 17.86 -7.06
C THR A 26 0.44 18.11 -5.75
N PHE A 27 1.21 18.23 -4.67
CA PHE A 27 0.70 18.67 -3.37
C PHE A 27 1.48 19.89 -2.90
N SER A 28 0.80 21.02 -2.84
CA SER A 28 1.31 22.29 -2.30
C SER A 28 0.99 22.42 -0.81
N GLY A 29 1.96 22.86 0.00
CA GLY A 29 1.79 23.01 1.45
C GLY A 29 2.31 21.81 2.26
N ALA A 30 3.39 21.19 1.80
CA ALA A 30 4.11 20.21 2.60
C ALA A 30 4.67 20.88 3.85
N THR A 31 4.37 20.30 5.02
CA THR A 31 4.98 20.67 6.30
C THR A 31 6.04 19.64 6.65
N THR A 32 7.02 19.99 7.47
CA THR A 32 8.08 19.07 7.93
C THR A 32 7.50 17.77 8.50
N ALA A 33 6.47 17.87 9.35
CA ALA A 33 5.77 16.71 9.89
C ALA A 33 5.11 15.81 8.83
N ASN A 34 4.63 16.37 7.71
CA ASN A 34 4.08 15.58 6.61
C ASN A 34 5.18 14.91 5.77
N LEU A 35 6.33 15.56 5.61
CA LEU A 35 7.51 15.03 4.91
C LEU A 35 8.13 13.85 5.66
N GLU A 36 8.38 14.01 6.96
CA GLU A 36 8.85 12.94 7.85
C GLU A 36 7.90 11.73 7.80
N ARG A 37 6.59 11.98 7.89
CA ARG A 37 5.57 10.93 7.79
C ARG A 37 5.56 10.23 6.43
N ALA A 38 5.85 10.95 5.35
CA ALA A 38 5.98 10.37 4.02
C ALA A 38 7.25 9.52 3.90
N GLY A 39 8.28 9.79 4.70
CA GLY A 39 9.55 9.06 4.74
C GLY A 39 10.75 9.86 4.23
N PHE A 40 10.61 11.18 4.07
CA PHE A 40 11.76 12.05 3.82
C PHE A 40 12.55 12.27 5.10
N SER A 41 13.86 12.36 4.98
CA SER A 41 14.74 12.80 6.06
C SER A 41 14.73 14.34 6.17
N ASP A 42 15.17 14.86 7.31
CA ASP A 42 15.21 16.31 7.57
C ASP A 42 16.20 17.05 6.66
N ASP A 43 17.19 16.33 6.13
CA ASP A 43 18.22 16.78 5.21
C ASP A 43 17.91 16.48 3.73
N ALA A 44 16.68 16.07 3.41
CA ALA A 44 16.28 15.77 2.04
C ALA A 44 16.40 17.01 1.12
N GLU A 45 17.26 16.89 0.10
CA GLU A 45 17.47 17.93 -0.89
C GLU A 45 16.37 17.94 -1.96
N GLU A 46 16.29 19.05 -2.71
CA GLU A 46 15.43 19.13 -3.89
C GLU A 46 15.79 18.03 -4.91
N GLY A 47 14.76 17.37 -5.47
CA GLY A 47 14.93 16.21 -6.34
C GLY A 47 15.03 14.87 -5.60
N ALA A 48 15.07 14.86 -4.25
CA ALA A 48 14.99 13.63 -3.48
C ALA A 48 13.72 12.87 -3.82
N LYS A 49 13.87 11.57 -4.07
CA LYS A 49 12.79 10.69 -4.51
C LYS A 49 12.65 9.52 -3.54
N ILE A 50 11.43 9.30 -3.06
CA ILE A 50 11.16 8.21 -2.11
C ILE A 50 9.92 7.43 -2.51
N LEU A 51 9.92 6.15 -2.17
CA LEU A 51 8.69 5.38 -2.06
C LEU A 51 8.04 5.71 -0.71
N PRO A 52 6.76 6.16 -0.69
CA PRO A 52 6.16 6.64 0.54
C PRO A 52 6.00 5.54 1.60
N ASN A 53 6.22 5.92 2.85
CA ASN A 53 6.04 5.06 4.01
C ASN A 53 4.59 4.58 4.19
N ARG A 54 4.43 3.49 4.95
CA ARG A 54 3.15 2.83 5.24
C ARG A 54 2.29 3.61 6.25
N VAL A 55 1.91 4.83 5.91
CA VAL A 55 1.02 5.69 6.72
C VAL A 55 -0.43 5.18 6.72
N GLY A 56 -0.90 4.59 5.63
CA GLY A 56 -2.27 4.09 5.56
C GLY A 56 -2.51 3.15 4.38
N ARG A 57 -3.76 2.69 4.21
CA ARG A 57 -4.10 1.65 3.23
C ARG A 57 -3.65 1.94 1.79
N ILE A 58 -3.59 3.22 1.39
CA ILE A 58 -3.18 3.59 0.02
C ILE A 58 -1.67 3.60 -0.14
N SER A 59 -0.92 4.15 0.81
CA SER A 59 0.54 4.08 0.76
C SER A 59 1.04 2.66 0.99
N LEU A 60 0.34 1.86 1.81
CA LEU A 60 0.56 0.43 1.94
C LEU A 60 0.37 -0.30 0.61
N PHE A 61 -0.75 -0.05 -0.08
CA PHE A 61 -0.96 -0.63 -1.41
C PHE A 61 0.10 -0.18 -2.41
N ASN A 62 0.52 1.09 -2.34
CA ASN A 62 1.57 1.64 -3.20
C ASN A 62 2.92 0.94 -2.98
N ALA A 63 3.27 0.67 -1.72
CA ALA A 63 4.56 0.09 -1.34
C ALA A 63 4.60 -1.45 -1.42
N GLU A 64 3.51 -2.14 -1.08
CA GLU A 64 3.48 -3.61 -0.95
C GLU A 64 2.50 -4.33 -1.88
N GLY A 65 1.59 -3.60 -2.54
CA GLY A 65 0.51 -4.21 -3.30
C GLY A 65 -0.63 -4.68 -2.40
N LYS A 66 -1.48 -5.58 -2.89
CA LYS A 66 -2.59 -6.15 -2.11
C LYS A 66 -2.99 -7.53 -2.59
N ASN A 67 -3.48 -8.35 -1.67
CA ASN A 67 -4.16 -9.59 -2.01
C ASN A 67 -5.64 -9.36 -2.29
N ARG A 68 -6.09 -9.70 -3.49
CA ARG A 68 -7.51 -9.76 -3.86
C ARG A 68 -8.04 -11.18 -3.59
N ILE A 69 -9.05 -11.26 -2.72
CA ILE A 69 -9.72 -12.53 -2.44
C ILE A 69 -10.65 -12.87 -3.60
N ARG A 70 -10.42 -14.02 -4.25
CA ARG A 70 -11.23 -14.53 -5.37
C ARG A 70 -12.38 -15.40 -4.85
N ARG A 71 -13.44 -14.73 -4.37
CA ARG A 71 -14.68 -15.41 -3.92
C ARG A 71 -15.49 -16.03 -5.07
N ASP A 72 -15.15 -15.67 -6.29
CA ASP A 72 -15.69 -16.22 -7.54
C ASP A 72 -15.10 -17.60 -7.89
N MET A 73 -14.02 -18.02 -7.22
CA MET A 73 -13.36 -19.30 -7.43
C MET A 73 -13.65 -20.28 -6.28
N PRO A 74 -13.58 -21.61 -6.52
CA PRO A 74 -13.72 -22.60 -5.46
C PRO A 74 -12.59 -22.48 -4.43
N MET A 75 -12.87 -22.90 -3.19
CA MET A 75 -11.89 -22.83 -2.10
C MET A 75 -10.74 -23.82 -2.30
N GLU A 76 -9.51 -23.35 -2.11
CA GLU A 76 -8.29 -24.14 -2.09
C GLU A 76 -7.98 -24.67 -0.66
N THR A 77 -7.24 -25.76 -0.56
CA THR A 77 -6.64 -26.20 0.71
C THR A 77 -5.33 -25.44 0.92
N ALA A 78 -5.23 -24.70 2.01
CA ALA A 78 -4.01 -24.05 2.46
C ALA A 78 -3.57 -24.64 3.82
N HIS A 79 -2.32 -24.41 4.19
CA HIS A 79 -1.77 -24.90 5.45
C HIS A 79 -1.41 -23.72 6.35
N ARG A 80 -1.60 -23.88 7.65
CA ARG A 80 -1.08 -22.96 8.67
C ARG A 80 -0.26 -23.76 9.67
N THR A 81 0.92 -23.27 10.01
CA THR A 81 1.72 -23.85 11.08
C THR A 81 1.19 -23.37 12.42
N VAL A 82 0.98 -24.30 13.35
CA VAL A 82 0.51 -24.04 14.71
C VAL A 82 1.49 -24.68 15.68
N GLU A 83 1.90 -23.94 16.71
CA GLU A 83 2.59 -24.54 17.85
C GLU A 83 1.56 -25.27 18.72
N TRP A 84 1.74 -26.58 18.82
CA TRP A 84 0.85 -27.47 19.54
C TRP A 84 1.51 -27.87 20.85
N HIS A 85 0.90 -27.51 21.98
CA HIS A 85 1.37 -27.91 23.30
C HIS A 85 0.61 -29.12 23.81
N TRP A 86 1.33 -30.08 24.38
CA TRP A 86 0.75 -31.20 25.09
C TRP A 86 1.61 -31.55 26.31
N TYR A 87 1.08 -32.43 27.15
CA TYR A 87 1.81 -32.91 28.30
C TYR A 87 2.01 -34.42 28.21
N GLU A 88 3.25 -34.83 28.41
CA GLU A 88 3.64 -36.23 28.51
C GLU A 88 3.72 -36.63 29.98
N ARG A 89 3.18 -37.80 30.30
CA ARG A 89 3.34 -38.38 31.64
C ARG A 89 4.66 -39.16 31.70
N HIS A 90 5.54 -38.77 32.61
CA HIS A 90 6.78 -39.49 32.92
C HIS A 90 6.65 -40.06 34.35
N GLY A 91 5.86 -41.11 34.49
CA GLY A 91 5.55 -41.69 35.82
C GLY A 91 4.66 -40.78 36.66
N ARG A 92 5.19 -40.28 37.79
CA ARG A 92 4.50 -39.32 38.67
C ARG A 92 4.55 -37.88 38.15
N ASP A 93 5.49 -37.59 37.25
CA ASP A 93 5.70 -36.25 36.73
C ASP A 93 4.93 -36.02 35.42
N LYS A 94 4.59 -34.76 35.18
CA LYS A 94 3.93 -34.28 33.96
C LYS A 94 4.86 -33.27 33.30
N VAL A 95 5.32 -33.57 32.09
CA VAL A 95 6.29 -32.76 31.37
C VAL A 95 5.59 -32.10 30.18
N GLU A 96 5.76 -30.79 30.03
CA GLU A 96 5.25 -30.03 28.89
C GLU A 96 6.11 -30.26 27.65
N ARG A 97 5.45 -30.40 26.51
CA ARG A 97 6.05 -30.50 25.18
C ARG A 97 5.34 -29.54 24.24
N SER A 98 6.09 -29.02 23.28
CA SER A 98 5.53 -28.31 22.13
C SER A 98 6.15 -28.83 20.84
N ASP A 99 5.38 -28.72 19.76
CA ASP A 99 5.82 -29.06 18.40
C ASP A 99 5.07 -28.23 17.37
N PHE A 100 5.66 -28.03 16.20
CA PHE A 100 5.06 -27.28 15.11
C PHE A 100 4.34 -28.23 14.17
N ARG A 101 3.03 -28.03 14.00
CA ARG A 101 2.20 -28.83 13.08
C ARG A 101 1.54 -27.98 12.01
N ASP A 102 1.56 -28.47 10.78
CA ASP A 102 0.83 -27.87 9.68
C ASP A 102 -0.61 -28.38 9.63
N VAL A 103 -1.56 -27.46 9.85
CA VAL A 103 -2.99 -27.76 9.86
C VAL A 103 -3.62 -27.32 8.53
N PRO A 104 -4.19 -28.23 7.73
CA PRO A 104 -4.89 -27.87 6.51
C PRO A 104 -6.21 -27.15 6.82
N TYR A 105 -6.54 -26.12 6.05
CA TYR A 105 -7.81 -25.40 6.11
C TYR A 105 -8.24 -24.96 4.71
N LYS A 106 -9.55 -24.80 4.50
CA LYS A 106 -10.07 -24.29 3.22
C LYS A 106 -10.08 -22.75 3.24
N ARG A 107 -9.62 -22.14 2.15
CA ARG A 107 -9.72 -20.68 1.93
C ARG A 107 -10.05 -20.36 0.48
N TYR A 108 -10.60 -19.17 0.21
CA TYR A 108 -10.68 -18.67 -1.16
C TYR A 108 -9.28 -18.34 -1.69
N PRO A 109 -8.99 -18.64 -2.96
CA PRO A 109 -7.73 -18.24 -3.60
C PRO A 109 -7.48 -16.74 -3.47
N ARG A 110 -6.21 -16.38 -3.31
CA ARG A 110 -5.78 -14.98 -3.23
C ARG A 110 -4.93 -14.67 -4.46
N GLU A 111 -5.36 -13.67 -5.20
CA GLU A 111 -4.60 -13.11 -6.32
C GLU A 111 -3.80 -11.93 -5.79
N PHE A 112 -2.47 -12.01 -5.88
CA PHE A 112 -1.61 -10.90 -5.51
C PHE A 112 -1.64 -9.85 -6.62
N ILE A 113 -1.95 -8.61 -6.25
CA ILE A 113 -1.87 -7.45 -7.11
C ILE A 113 -0.60 -6.72 -6.72
N GLU A 114 0.32 -6.62 -7.68
CA GLU A 114 1.61 -5.96 -7.50
C GLU A 114 1.45 -4.48 -7.06
N PRO A 115 2.40 -3.98 -6.25
CA PRO A 115 2.44 -2.57 -5.90
C PRO A 115 2.60 -1.70 -7.16
N PRO A 116 1.85 -0.59 -7.28
CA PRO A 116 2.09 0.38 -8.33
C PRO A 116 3.39 1.18 -8.14
N ALA A 117 4.03 1.11 -6.96
CA ALA A 117 5.35 1.67 -6.66
C ALA A 117 5.54 3.13 -7.11
N ILE A 118 4.52 3.97 -6.91
CA ILE A 118 4.56 5.38 -7.31
C ILE A 118 5.42 6.14 -6.30
N GLU A 119 6.51 6.71 -6.78
CA GLU A 119 7.43 7.50 -5.96
C GLU A 119 6.97 8.96 -5.85
N LEU A 120 7.39 9.61 -4.76
CA LEU A 120 7.20 11.03 -4.50
C LEU A 120 8.54 11.74 -4.59
N THR A 121 8.58 12.83 -5.35
CA THR A 121 9.74 13.69 -5.54
C THR A 121 9.54 15.00 -4.80
N LEU A 122 10.52 15.41 -4.01
CA LEU A 122 10.57 16.74 -3.39
C LEU A 122 10.98 17.76 -4.45
N SER A 123 10.23 18.85 -4.59
CA SER A 123 10.55 19.95 -5.50
C SER A 123 10.20 21.29 -4.86
N THR A 124 10.71 22.38 -5.40
CA THR A 124 10.27 23.74 -5.07
C THR A 124 9.44 24.33 -6.20
N ASP A 125 8.42 25.12 -5.85
CA ASP A 125 7.61 25.89 -6.80
C ASP A 125 8.34 27.20 -7.18
N THR A 126 7.85 27.93 -8.19
CA THR A 126 8.42 29.22 -8.61
C THR A 126 8.46 30.27 -7.51
N ASP A 127 7.58 30.13 -6.51
CA ASP A 127 7.49 31.00 -5.34
C ASP A 127 8.39 30.52 -4.16
N GLY A 128 9.20 29.48 -4.35
CA GLY A 128 10.08 28.91 -3.33
C GLY A 128 9.39 27.99 -2.30
N ASN A 129 8.11 27.66 -2.52
CA ASN A 129 7.36 26.77 -1.64
C ASN A 129 7.70 25.30 -1.93
N VAL A 130 7.84 24.49 -0.88
CA VAL A 130 8.06 23.03 -1.01
C VAL A 130 6.79 22.34 -1.50
N ILE A 131 6.94 21.59 -2.60
CA ILE A 131 5.89 20.79 -3.22
C ILE A 131 6.33 19.34 -3.34
N LEU A 132 5.35 18.43 -3.30
CA LEU A 132 5.56 17.01 -3.60
C LEU A 132 4.95 16.69 -4.96
N ILE A 133 5.73 16.01 -5.80
CA ILE A 133 5.34 15.62 -7.16
C ILE A 133 5.36 14.09 -7.25
N SER A 134 4.28 13.50 -7.75
CA SER A 134 4.27 12.07 -8.06
C SER A 134 4.96 11.76 -9.38
N ASP A 135 5.39 10.52 -9.57
CA ASP A 135 5.69 10.00 -10.91
C ASP A 135 4.50 10.15 -11.88
N PRO A 136 4.77 10.21 -13.21
CA PRO A 136 3.74 10.38 -14.22
C PRO A 136 2.77 9.19 -14.21
N ILE A 137 1.50 9.50 -13.98
CA ILE A 137 0.43 8.52 -14.02
C ILE A 137 -0.01 8.34 -15.47
N LYS A 138 0.50 7.28 -16.11
CA LYS A 138 0.15 6.92 -17.49
C LYS A 138 -1.22 6.28 -17.57
N GLY A 139 -1.97 6.57 -18.63
CA GLY A 139 -3.21 5.86 -18.93
C GLY A 139 -4.30 6.01 -17.86
N TRP A 140 -4.26 7.11 -17.09
CA TRP A 140 -5.21 7.44 -16.01
C TRP A 140 -6.68 7.41 -16.48
N GLN A 141 -6.92 7.59 -17.79
CA GLN A 141 -8.24 7.49 -18.39
C GLN A 141 -8.82 6.07 -18.42
N LYS A 142 -7.98 5.02 -18.41
CA LYS A 142 -8.40 3.60 -18.42
C LYS A 142 -8.40 2.96 -17.03
N MET A 143 -7.86 3.64 -16.01
CA MET A 143 -7.81 3.12 -14.64
C MET A 143 -9.22 2.96 -14.04
N ARG A 144 -9.70 1.71 -14.00
CA ARG A 144 -10.75 1.30 -13.08
C ARG A 144 -10.12 1.12 -11.70
N LEU A 145 -10.26 2.11 -10.84
CA LEU A 145 -9.90 2.00 -9.42
C LEU A 145 -10.82 0.96 -8.76
N CYS A 146 -10.30 -0.25 -8.58
CA CYS A 146 -10.92 -1.38 -7.87
C CYS A 146 -10.72 -1.28 -6.35
#